data_AF-K2RZ69-F1
#
_entry.id   AF-K2RZ69-F1
#
_cell.length_a   1.000
_cell.length_b   1.000
_cell.length_c   1.000
_cell.angle_alpha   90.00
_cell.angle_beta   90.00
_cell.angle_gamma   90.00
#
_symmetry.space_group_name_H-M   'P 1'
#
loop_
_entity.id
_entity.type
_entity.pdbx_description
1 polymer ?
#
loop_
_entity_poly.entity_id
_entity_poly.type
_entity_poly.pdbx_seq_one_letter_code
_entity_poly.pdbx_strand_id
1 'polypeptide(L)' 'MVFGRLTHYAFDAVLFSAFLAGVKRSTGLTPSVKSETITESENVKKWLDNYLWVGEVVMDQSVALMSSSGYFERKR' A
#
# COMPACT_ATOMS: atom_id res chain seq x y z
N MET A 1 -13.98 -12.69 21.47
CA MET A 1 -12.76 -12.81 20.63
C MET A 1 -13.01 -12.23 19.23
N VAL A 2 -13.20 -10.92 19.10
CA VAL A 2 -13.55 -10.25 17.82
C VAL A 2 -12.43 -9.31 17.36
N PHE A 3 -11.65 -8.77 18.30
CA PHE A 3 -10.51 -7.89 18.03
C PHE A 3 -9.45 -8.52 17.11
N GLY A 4 -9.16 -9.82 17.27
CA GLY A 4 -8.13 -10.49 16.48
C GLY A 4 -8.40 -10.50 14.98
N ARG A 5 -9.66 -10.70 14.54
CA ARG A 5 -10.01 -10.71 13.11
C ARG A 5 -10.02 -9.32 12.51
N LEU A 6 -10.49 -8.33 13.27
CA LEU A 6 -10.51 -6.93 12.83
C LEU A 6 -9.07 -6.42 12.60
N THR A 7 -8.16 -6.72 13.54
CA THR A 7 -6.74 -6.40 13.38
C THR A 7 -6.14 -7.13 12.17
N HIS A 8 -6.51 -8.39 11.93
CA HIS A 8 -6.02 -9.14 10.78
C HIS A 8 -6.46 -8.53 9.45
N TYR A 9 -7.73 -8.17 9.31
CA TYR A 9 -8.22 -7.52 8.09
C TYR A 9 -7.61 -6.14 7.87
N ALA A 10 -7.39 -5.38 8.94
CA ALA A 10 -6.68 -4.11 8.83
C ALA A 10 -5.22 -4.32 8.37
N PHE A 11 -4.55 -5.34 8.89
CA PHE A 11 -3.20 -5.70 8.49
C PHE A 11 -3.13 -6.16 7.03
N ASP A 12 -4.06 -7.02 6.61
CA ASP A 12 -4.17 -7.48 5.22
C ASP A 12 -4.43 -6.32 4.26
N ALA A 13 -5.27 -5.35 4.65
CA ALA A 13 -5.51 -4.16 3.86
C ALA A 13 -4.22 -3.33 3.69
N VAL A 14 -3.46 -3.12 4.77
CA VAL A 14 -2.16 -2.44 4.68
C VAL A 14 -1.18 -3.22 3.79
N LEU A 15 -1.12 -4.54 3.90
CA LEU A 15 -0.28 -5.40 3.06
C LEU A 15 -0.66 -5.30 1.58
N PHE A 16 -1.95 -5.34 1.26
CA PHE A 16 -2.44 -5.17 -0.10
C PHE A 16 -2.05 -3.80 -0.66
N SER A 17 -2.20 -2.75 0.13
CA SER A 17 -1.81 -1.39 -0.29
C SER A 17 -0.30 -1.27 -0.52
N ALA A 18 0.53 -1.80 0.37
CA ALA A 18 1.98 -1.81 0.21
C ALA A 18 2.42 -2.64 -1.01
N PHE A 19 1.75 -3.77 -1.29
CA PHE A 19 1.97 -4.57 -2.50
C PHE A 19 1.66 -3.78 -3.77
N LEU A 20 0.50 -3.11 -3.82
CA LEU A 20 0.10 -2.25 -4.95
C LEU A 20 1.09 -1.09 -5.15
N ALA A 21 1.55 -0.46 -4.07
CA ALA A 21 2.60 0.56 -4.11
C ALA A 21 3.92 0.01 -4.66
N GLY A 22 4.29 -1.21 -4.26
CA GLY A 22 5.45 -1.93 -4.78
C GLY A 22 5.36 -2.19 -6.28
N VAL A 23 4.22 -2.70 -6.77
CA VAL A 23 3.97 -2.95 -8.19
C VAL A 23 4.06 -1.65 -9.01
N LYS A 24 3.43 -0.57 -8.52
CA LYS A 24 3.51 0.76 -9.14
C LYS A 24 4.97 1.22 -9.25
N ARG A 25 5.77 1.03 -8.21
CA ARG A 25 7.19 1.43 -8.19
C ARG A 25 8.08 0.58 -9.08
N SER A 26 7.84 -0.73 -9.17
CA SER A 26 8.67 -1.65 -9.95
C SER A 26 8.33 -1.67 -11.44
N THR A 27 7.06 -1.45 -11.80
CA THR A 27 6.58 -1.58 -13.19
C THR A 27 6.11 -0.27 -13.81
N GLY A 28 5.91 0.78 -13.01
CA GLY A 28 5.24 2.01 -13.45
C GLY A 28 3.73 1.84 -13.67
N LEU A 29 3.20 0.62 -13.52
CA LEU A 29 1.77 0.33 -13.64
C LEU A 29 1.07 0.82 -12.38
N THR A 30 0.44 1.98 -12.48
CA THR A 30 -0.45 2.42 -11.42
C THR A 30 -1.72 1.57 -11.51
N PRO A 31 -2.16 0.91 -10.43
CA PRO A 31 -3.44 0.21 -10.44
C PRO A 31 -4.48 1.22 -10.93
N SER A 32 -5.16 0.89 -12.04
CA SER A 32 -6.15 1.76 -12.64
C SER A 32 -7.42 1.74 -11.81
N VAL A 33 -7.32 2.20 -10.57
CA VAL A 33 -8.41 2.77 -9.79
C VAL A 33 -8.70 4.19 -10.27
N LYS A 34 -8.54 4.41 -11.59
CA LYS A 34 -9.20 5.48 -12.31
C LYS A 34 -10.69 5.25 -12.11
N SER A 35 -11.24 5.88 -11.07
CA SER A 35 -12.28 6.92 -11.07
C SER A 35 -13.45 6.84 -12.06
N GLU A 36 -13.36 6.07 -13.13
CA GLU A 36 -14.29 5.94 -14.25
C GLU A 36 -14.92 4.55 -14.30
N THR A 37 -14.28 3.51 -13.75
CA THR A 37 -14.78 2.12 -13.84
C THR A 37 -15.41 1.57 -12.55
N ILE A 38 -15.13 2.16 -11.38
CA ILE A 38 -15.55 1.58 -10.09
C ILE A 38 -16.63 2.42 -9.37
N THR A 39 -16.61 3.76 -9.38
CA THR A 39 -17.59 4.58 -8.65
C THR A 39 -17.52 6.09 -9.01
N GLU A 40 -18.68 6.74 -9.21
CA GLU A 40 -18.83 8.19 -9.46
C GLU A 40 -18.71 9.08 -8.20
N SER A 41 -18.77 8.50 -7.00
CA SER A 41 -18.75 9.28 -5.76
C SER A 41 -17.35 9.77 -5.37
N GLU A 42 -17.22 11.09 -5.12
CA GLU A 42 -15.96 11.75 -4.75
C GLU A 42 -15.36 11.22 -3.44
N ASN A 43 -16.22 10.80 -2.50
CA ASN A 43 -15.78 10.28 -1.20
C ASN A 43 -15.04 8.95 -1.30
N VAL A 44 -15.50 8.03 -2.17
CA VAL A 44 -14.85 6.74 -2.38
C VAL A 44 -13.50 6.92 -3.08
N LYS A 45 -13.39 7.90 -3.99
CA LYS A 45 -12.12 8.27 -4.61
C LYS A 45 -11.10 8.72 -3.57
N LYS A 46 -11.47 9.68 -2.71
CA LYS A 46 -10.59 10.14 -1.61
C LYS A 46 -10.19 9.01 -0.67
N TRP A 47 -11.11 8.10 -0.35
CA TRP A 47 -10.80 6.96 0.52
C TRP A 47 -9.81 6.00 -0.14
N LEU A 48 -9.96 5.70 -1.43
CA LEU A 48 -9.01 4.89 -2.20
C LEU A 48 -7.65 5.56 -2.33
N ASP A 49 -7.62 6.86 -2.63
CA ASP A 49 -6.38 7.63 -2.73
C ASP A 49 -5.62 7.59 -1.41
N ASN A 50 -6.32 7.81 -0.28
CA ASN A 50 -5.74 7.69 1.05
C ASN A 50 -5.25 6.26 1.33
N TYR A 51 -6.01 5.25 0.92
CA TYR A 51 -5.64 3.86 1.10
C TYR A 51 -4.36 3.50 0.35
N LEU A 52 -4.23 3.89 -0.92
CA LEU A 52 -3.01 3.69 -1.71
C LEU A 52 -1.82 4.49 -1.17
N TRP A 53 -2.08 5.72 -0.70
CA TRP A 53 -1.07 6.56 -0.07
C TRP A 53 -0.47 5.90 1.18
N VAL A 54 -1.29 5.26 2.01
CA VAL A 54 -0.81 4.48 3.17
C VAL A 54 0.15 3.38 2.73
N GLY A 55 -0.13 2.70 1.62
CA GLY A 55 0.76 1.66 1.07
C GLY A 55 2.12 2.19 0.63
N GLU A 56 2.14 3.37 0.00
CA GLU A 56 3.39 4.04 -0.39
C GLU A 56 4.23 4.41 0.84
N VAL A 57 3.60 5.02 1.86
CA VAL A 57 4.28 5.38 3.11
C VAL A 57 4.83 4.16 3.83
N VAL A 58 4.03 3.09 3.94
CA VAL A 58 4.47 1.84 4.57
C VAL A 58 5.62 1.21 3.79
N MET A 59 5.55 1.21 2.46
CA MET A 59 6.61 0.70 1.61
C MET A 59 7.91 1.50 1.81
N ASP A 60 7.84 2.83 1.81
CA ASP A 60 9.02 3.69 2.01
C ASP A 60 9.63 3.52 3.40
N GLN A 61 8.80 3.46 4.44
CA GLN A 61 9.29 3.21 5.79
C GLN A 61 9.93 1.82 5.91
N SER A 62 9.35 0.81 5.25
CA SER A 62 9.90 -0.54 5.24
C SER A 62 11.28 -0.57 4.56
N VAL A 63 11.44 0.13 3.43
CA VAL A 63 12.71 0.23 2.70
C VAL A 63 13.74 1.01 3.52
N ALA A 64 13.35 2.09 4.20
CA ALA A 64 14.23 2.83 5.09
C ALA A 64 14.73 1.95 6.25
N LEU A 65 13.84 1.18 6.88
CA LEU A 65 14.19 0.25 7.94
C LEU A 65 15.13 -0.85 7.43
N MET A 66 14.79 -1.48 6.30
CA MET A 66 15.61 -2.52 5.67
C MET A 66 17.00 -1.96 5.30
N SER A 67 17.06 -0.78 4.68
CA SER A 67 18.31 -0.11 4.31
C SER A 67 19.16 0.33 5.52
N SER A 68 18.54 0.57 6.68
CA SER A 68 19.26 0.90 7.92
C SER A 68 19.77 -0.35 8.66
N SER A 69 19.21 -1.51 8.36
CA SER A 69 19.57 -2.76 9.02
C SER A 69 20.72 -3.46 8.29
N GLY A 70 21.66 -4.03 9.04
CA GLY A 70 22.78 -4.80 8.48
C GLY A 70 22.39 -6.14 7.83
N TYR A 71 21.10 -6.48 7.82
CA TYR A 71 20.58 -7.71 7.22
C TYR A 71 20.31 -7.59 5.71
N PHE A 72 20.30 -6.37 5.17
CA PHE A 72 19.99 -6.14 3.75
C PHE A 72 21.17 -5.47 3.06
N GLU A 73 21.59 -6.05 1.94
CA GLU A 73 22.59 -5.47 1.06
C GLU A 73 21.91 -4.76 -0.11
N ARG A 74 22.32 -3.52 -0.39
CA ARG A 74 21.87 -2.80 -1.59
C ARG A 74 22.78 -3.18 -2.77
N LYS A 75 22.44 -4.24 -3.51
CA LYS A 75 23.05 -4.52 -4.82
C LYS A 75 22.35 -3.68 -5.89
N ARG A 76 23.13 -2.84 -6.57
CA ARG A 76 22.66 -1.94 -7.63
C ARG A 76 22.71 -2.63 -8.98
#